data_AF-A0A8H7J467-F1
#
_entry.id   AF-A0A8H7J467-F1
#
_cell.length_a   1.000
_cell.length_b   1.000
_cell.length_c   1.000
_cell.angle_alpha   90.00
_cell.angle_beta   90.00
_cell.angle_gamma   90.00
#
_symmetry.space_group_name_H-M   'P 1'
#
loop_
_entity.id
_entity.type
_entity.pdbx_description
1 polymer ?
#
loop_
_entity_poly.entity_id
_entity_poly.type
_entity_poly.pdbx_seq_one_letter_code
_entity_poly.pdbx_strand_id
1 'polypeptide(L)'
;MEPLPAHQPLLEDDTDEELSDQQIKELLNEAAERMRAKAALQPVAVPDAPFKLPKLRPGHIADTYEKTEGNITRLDHSKLIDKKQLALANGIKKIDDPLADKRKRKEEKKATAGAEWFNMPKTDLTPELRRDLQLLKMRNVLDPKRHYKKDSAKNDVPAFSQVGTIIEGPTEFFSSRLSNKDRKQTLLEEVINQDSNSGRFKRKYNDISTKKASGGKNFYKKQQAKRNKGKVSKP
;
A
#
# COMPACT_ATOMS: atom_id res chain seq x y z
N MET A 1 68.72 23.85 -13.07
CA MET A 1 68.96 22.69 -12.19
C MET A 1 70.39 22.80 -11.72
N GLU A 2 70.60 23.53 -10.63
CA GLU A 2 71.87 23.58 -9.90
C GLU A 2 71.71 22.70 -8.65
N PRO A 3 72.71 21.89 -8.28
CA PRO A 3 72.59 20.92 -7.19
C PRO A 3 72.70 21.60 -5.81
N LEU A 4 71.87 21.13 -4.87
CA LEU A 4 71.93 21.50 -3.45
C LEU A 4 73.24 21.02 -2.81
N PRO A 5 73.84 21.79 -1.89
CA PRO A 5 75.02 21.35 -1.15
C PRO A 5 74.67 20.24 -0.16
N ALA A 6 75.50 19.19 -0.17
CA ALA A 6 75.40 18.02 0.69
C ALA A 6 75.62 18.37 2.18
N HIS A 7 74.84 17.72 3.05
CA HIS A 7 75.12 17.66 4.48
C HIS A 7 76.46 16.96 4.73
N GLN A 8 77.32 17.56 5.54
CA GLN A 8 78.50 16.89 6.10
C GLN A 8 78.06 15.81 7.12
N PRO A 9 78.77 14.67 7.18
CA PRO A 9 78.42 13.58 8.07
C PRO A 9 78.71 13.96 9.53
N LEU A 10 77.77 13.61 10.40
CA LEU A 10 77.96 13.48 11.84
C LEU A 10 79.08 12.46 12.08
N LEU A 11 80.24 12.93 12.53
CA LEU A 11 81.22 12.10 13.20
C LEU A 11 80.83 12.05 14.68
N GLU A 12 80.44 10.84 15.09
CA GLU A 12 80.37 10.41 16.47
C GLU A 12 81.79 10.43 17.04
N ASP A 13 82.03 11.30 18.01
CA ASP A 13 83.09 11.14 18.99
C ASP A 13 82.45 11.33 20.38
N ASP A 14 81.81 10.26 20.85
CA ASP A 14 81.49 10.04 22.26
C ASP A 14 82.81 9.75 23.00
N THR A 15 83.47 10.81 23.45
CA THR A 15 84.52 10.71 24.48
C THR A 15 84.18 11.70 25.59
N ASP A 16 83.68 11.18 26.71
CA ASP A 16 83.60 11.89 27.99
C ASP A 16 85.03 12.13 28.53
N GLU A 17 85.80 13.00 27.87
CA GLU A 17 87.04 13.53 28.43
C GLU A 17 86.65 14.60 29.46
N GLU A 18 86.83 14.28 30.75
CA GLU A 18 86.74 15.26 31.84
C GLU A 18 87.72 16.40 31.56
N LEU A 19 87.20 17.52 31.02
CA LEU A 19 87.96 18.74 30.79
C LEU A 19 88.65 19.16 32.09
N SER A 20 89.98 19.25 32.05
CA SER A 20 90.74 19.68 33.22
C SER A 20 90.32 21.08 33.66
N ASP A 21 90.33 21.37 34.97
CA ASP A 21 89.96 22.68 35.52
C ASP A 21 90.70 23.87 34.88
N GLN A 22 91.87 23.62 34.29
CA GLN A 22 92.65 24.62 33.55
C GLN A 22 92.01 24.95 32.20
N GLN A 23 91.58 23.94 31.44
CA GLN A 23 90.90 24.13 30.16
C GLN A 23 89.54 24.81 30.35
N ILE A 24 88.82 24.52 31.44
CA ILE A 24 87.55 25.19 31.76
C ILE A 24 87.77 26.69 31.99
N LYS A 25 88.82 27.08 32.72
CA LYS A 25 89.14 28.50 32.97
C LYS A 25 89.53 29.24 31.69
N GLU A 26 90.28 28.57 30.82
CA GLU A 26 90.72 29.16 29.55
C GLU A 26 89.53 29.40 28.61
N LEU A 27 88.61 28.43 28.52
CA LEU A 27 87.39 28.54 27.74
C LEU A 27 86.44 29.62 28.28
N LEU A 28 86.39 29.79 29.61
CA LEU A 28 85.65 30.88 30.26
C LEU A 28 86.23 32.26 29.96
N ASN A 29 87.56 32.40 29.96
CA ASN A 29 88.23 33.65 29.60
C ASN A 29 88.02 33.98 28.11
N GLU A 30 88.15 32.98 27.22
CA GLU A 30 87.89 33.16 25.79
C GLU A 30 86.43 33.56 25.52
N ALA A 31 85.48 32.94 26.22
CA ALA A 31 84.07 33.31 26.14
C ALA A 31 83.82 34.75 26.62
N ALA A 32 84.49 35.18 27.70
CA ALA A 32 84.40 36.55 28.19
C ALA A 32 84.96 37.58 27.20
N GLU A 33 86.05 37.26 26.51
CA GLU A 33 86.62 38.10 25.45
C GLU A 33 85.72 38.17 24.22
N ARG A 34 85.18 37.03 23.77
CA ARG A 34 84.20 36.98 22.66
C ARG A 34 82.95 37.78 22.97
N MET A 35 82.44 37.73 24.20
CA MET A 35 81.28 38.53 24.61
C MET A 35 81.59 40.02 24.65
N ARG A 36 82.79 40.42 25.10
CA ARG A 36 83.23 41.83 25.03
C ARG A 36 83.41 42.30 23.59
N ALA A 37 83.99 41.49 22.71
CA ALA A 37 84.13 41.80 21.28
C ALA A 37 82.76 41.92 20.60
N LYS A 38 81.83 41.02 20.90
CA LYS A 38 80.45 41.06 20.41
C LYS A 38 79.67 42.27 20.95
N ALA A 39 79.93 42.70 22.17
CA ALA A 39 79.33 43.92 22.74
C ALA A 39 79.96 45.21 22.18
N ALA A 40 81.22 45.17 21.73
CA ALA A 40 81.90 46.29 21.06
C ALA A 40 81.50 46.45 19.58
N LEU A 41 80.99 45.38 18.95
CA LEU A 41 80.37 45.43 17.62
C LEU A 41 78.90 45.88 17.76
N GLN A 42 78.67 47.19 17.70
CA GLN A 42 77.31 47.71 17.54
C GLN A 42 76.66 47.15 16.25
N PRO A 43 75.37 46.77 16.28
CA PRO A 43 74.69 46.28 15.09
C PRO A 43 74.51 47.41 14.08
N VAL A 44 75.17 47.27 12.93
CA VAL A 44 74.92 48.10 11.76
C VAL A 44 73.50 47.80 11.28
N ALA A 45 72.60 48.76 11.46
CA ALA A 45 71.25 48.71 10.92
C ALA A 45 71.29 48.64 9.39
N VAL A 46 70.76 47.56 8.82
CA VAL A 46 70.54 47.40 7.38
C VAL A 46 69.12 47.88 7.09
N PRO A 47 68.88 48.78 6.12
CA PRO A 47 67.56 49.34 5.87
C PRO A 47 66.59 48.30 5.27
N ASP A 48 65.36 48.32 5.76
CA ASP A 48 64.23 47.46 5.36
C ASP A 48 63.89 47.59 3.86
N ALA A 49 64.10 46.51 3.11
CA ALA A 49 63.46 46.32 1.81
C ALA A 49 62.10 45.59 2.01
N PRO A 50 60.98 46.08 1.46
CA PRO A 50 59.69 45.44 1.66
C PRO A 50 59.54 44.20 0.78
N PHE A 51 59.84 43.02 1.33
CA PHE A 51 59.52 41.74 0.69
C PHE A 51 58.00 41.52 0.68
N LYS A 52 57.34 41.77 -0.46
CA LYS A 52 55.92 41.43 -0.67
C LYS A 52 55.80 39.95 -1.02
N LEU A 53 55.35 39.15 -0.06
CA LEU A 53 54.96 37.76 -0.29
C LEU A 53 53.81 37.69 -1.31
N PRO A 54 53.83 36.76 -2.29
CA PRO A 54 52.73 36.57 -3.22
C PRO A 54 51.48 36.11 -2.47
N LYS A 55 50.33 36.72 -2.79
CA LYS A 55 49.04 36.35 -2.18
C LYS A 55 48.66 34.95 -2.63
N LEU A 56 48.77 33.97 -1.73
CA LEU A 56 48.18 32.66 -1.91
C LEU A 56 46.66 32.84 -2.04
N ARG A 57 46.08 32.38 -3.15
CA ARG A 57 44.63 32.21 -3.28
C ARG A 57 44.32 30.77 -2.90
N PRO A 58 44.08 30.46 -1.61
CA PRO A 58 43.45 29.19 -1.31
C PRO A 58 42.11 29.20 -2.05
N GLY A 59 41.78 28.13 -2.76
CA GLY A 59 40.50 28.03 -3.45
C GLY A 59 39.34 28.02 -2.46
N HIS A 60 38.23 27.38 -2.83
CA HIS A 60 37.16 27.14 -1.86
C HIS A 60 37.69 26.24 -0.72
N ILE A 61 37.87 26.82 0.45
CA ILE A 61 38.12 26.09 1.70
C ILE A 61 36.80 25.46 2.09
N ALA A 62 36.81 24.15 2.36
CA ALA A 62 35.60 23.38 2.66
C ALA A 62 34.77 24.08 3.74
N ASP A 63 33.45 24.14 3.51
CA ASP A 63 32.49 24.71 4.46
C ASP A 63 32.67 24.04 5.84
N THR A 64 33.13 24.82 6.80
CA THR A 64 33.28 24.35 8.18
C THR A 64 31.92 24.19 8.84
N TYR A 65 31.86 23.30 9.83
CA TYR A 65 30.68 23.08 10.68
C TYR A 65 30.55 24.14 11.78
N GLU A 66 31.36 25.19 11.75
CA GLU A 66 31.42 26.24 12.76
C GLU A 66 30.89 27.54 12.17
N LYS A 67 30.00 28.20 12.90
CA LYS A 67 29.49 29.54 12.62
C LYS A 67 30.05 30.50 13.67
N THR A 68 30.79 31.51 13.22
CA THR A 68 31.28 32.61 14.05
C THR A 68 30.26 33.75 14.06
N GLU A 69 29.68 34.03 15.22
CA GLU A 69 28.85 35.22 15.43
C GLU A 69 29.57 36.14 16.42
N GLY A 70 30.24 37.17 15.89
CA GLY A 70 31.08 38.06 16.70
C GLY A 70 32.27 37.32 17.32
N ASN A 71 32.39 37.35 18.65
CA ASN A 71 33.50 36.74 19.40
C ASN A 71 33.28 35.27 19.81
N ILE A 72 32.16 34.64 19.44
CA ILE A 72 31.83 33.27 19.87
C ILE A 72 31.68 32.37 18.64
N THR A 73 32.49 31.32 18.58
CA THR A 73 32.36 30.21 17.63
C THR A 73 31.32 29.21 18.15
N ARG A 74 30.28 28.92 17.36
CA ARG A 74 29.28 27.89 17.68
C ARG A 74 29.23 26.84 16.57
N LEU A 75 28.94 25.60 16.94
CA LEU A 75 28.70 24.53 15.98
C LEU A 75 27.34 24.73 15.27
N ASP A 76 27.33 24.56 13.95
CA ASP A 76 26.16 24.71 13.10
C ASP A 76 25.38 23.40 12.97
N HIS A 77 24.43 23.22 13.89
CA HIS A 77 23.51 22.07 13.97
C HIS A 77 22.80 21.72 12.66
N SER A 78 22.61 22.70 11.75
CA SER A 78 21.95 22.46 10.46
C SER A 78 22.80 21.70 9.43
N LYS A 79 24.13 21.72 9.59
CA LYS A 79 25.08 21.06 8.68
C LYS A 79 25.58 19.70 9.19
N LEU A 80 25.28 19.37 10.45
CA LEU A 80 25.70 18.10 11.08
C LEU A 80 24.97 16.88 10.54
N ILE A 81 23.74 17.05 10.05
CA ILE A 81 22.89 15.96 9.55
C ILE A 81 22.66 16.18 8.07
N ASP A 82 22.87 15.13 7.27
CA ASP A 82 22.58 15.20 5.85
C ASP A 82 21.09 15.48 5.64
N LYS A 83 20.77 16.36 4.68
CA LYS A 83 19.39 16.76 4.38
C LYS A 83 18.49 15.56 4.07
N LYS A 84 19.07 14.50 3.49
CA LYS A 84 18.38 13.23 3.22
C LYS A 84 17.99 12.51 4.51
N GLN A 85 18.86 12.48 5.50
CA GLN A 85 18.61 11.86 6.80
C GLN A 85 17.57 12.66 7.58
N LEU A 86 17.65 13.98 7.53
CA LEU A 86 16.66 14.87 8.14
C LEU A 86 15.28 14.71 7.51
N ALA A 87 15.20 14.59 6.18
CA ALA A 87 13.94 14.32 5.47
C ALA A 87 13.36 12.93 5.83
N LEU A 88 14.21 11.92 6.00
CA LEU A 88 13.78 10.57 6.40
C LEU A 88 13.32 10.52 7.86
N ALA A 89 13.94 11.31 8.74
CA ALA A 89 13.56 11.42 10.16
C ALA A 89 12.27 12.22 10.36
N ASN A 90 12.13 13.33 9.65
CA ASN A 90 10.97 14.22 9.76
C ASN A 90 9.77 13.78 8.89
N GLY A 91 9.97 12.82 7.99
CA GLY A 91 8.90 12.22 7.21
C GLY A 91 7.94 11.43 8.10
N ILE A 92 6.63 11.68 7.94
CA ILE A 92 5.59 10.94 8.66
C ILE A 92 5.67 9.47 8.25
N LYS A 93 6.16 8.62 9.16
CA LYS A 93 6.19 7.17 8.96
C LYS A 93 4.77 6.63 9.21
N LYS A 94 4.10 6.14 8.17
CA LYS A 94 2.89 5.34 8.34
C LYS A 94 3.28 4.02 9.00
N ILE A 95 2.89 3.85 10.25
CA ILE A 95 3.05 2.60 10.99
C ILE A 95 1.76 1.82 10.74
N ASP A 96 1.81 0.85 9.83
CA ASP A 96 0.68 -0.03 9.57
C ASP A 96 0.77 -1.27 10.46
N ASP A 97 -0.34 -1.62 11.13
CA ASP A 97 -0.41 -2.82 11.95
C ASP A 97 -0.39 -4.08 11.05
N PRO A 98 0.64 -4.93 11.09
CA PRO A 98 0.79 -6.04 10.14
C PRO A 98 -0.32 -7.08 10.29
N LEU A 99 -0.95 -7.18 11.47
CA LEU A 99 -2.09 -8.05 11.70
C LEU A 99 -3.38 -7.47 11.10
N ALA A 100 -3.60 -6.15 11.23
CA ALA A 100 -4.75 -5.49 10.66
C ALA A 100 -4.73 -5.60 9.12
N ASP A 101 -3.56 -5.42 8.51
CA ASP A 101 -3.39 -5.58 7.07
C ASP A 101 -3.61 -7.01 6.60
N LYS A 102 -3.11 -8.00 7.35
CA LYS A 102 -3.37 -9.42 7.08
C LYS A 102 -4.87 -9.73 7.17
N ARG A 103 -5.60 -9.11 8.09
CA ARG A 103 -7.07 -9.25 8.21
C ARG A 103 -7.80 -8.61 7.03
N LYS A 104 -7.49 -7.36 6.71
CA LYS A 104 -8.06 -6.63 5.56
C LYS A 104 -7.85 -7.40 4.24
N ARG A 105 -6.62 -7.85 3.96
CA ARG A 105 -6.32 -8.67 2.78
C ARG A 105 -7.10 -9.99 2.75
N LYS A 106 -7.36 -10.61 3.91
CA LYS A 106 -8.20 -11.82 3.99
C LYS A 106 -9.67 -11.50 3.72
N GLU A 107 -10.16 -10.36 4.18
CA GLU A 107 -11.53 -9.91 3.92
C GLU A 107 -11.73 -9.57 2.44
N GLU A 108 -10.80 -8.85 1.83
CA GLU A 108 -10.79 -8.56 0.38
C GLU A 108 -10.77 -9.84 -0.46
N LYS A 109 -9.96 -10.83 -0.07
CA LYS A 109 -9.94 -12.15 -0.72
C LYS A 109 -11.24 -12.95 -0.54
N LYS A 110 -12.01 -12.70 0.52
CA LYS A 110 -13.31 -13.35 0.75
C LYS A 110 -14.47 -12.61 0.10
N ALA A 111 -14.31 -11.30 -0.13
CA ALA A 111 -15.29 -10.45 -0.79
C ALA A 111 -15.39 -10.76 -2.29
N THR A 112 -14.37 -11.41 -2.84
CA THR A 112 -14.18 -11.53 -4.27
C THR A 112 -13.79 -12.96 -4.64
N ALA A 113 -14.26 -13.47 -5.79
CA ALA A 113 -13.91 -14.82 -6.27
C ALA A 113 -12.42 -14.99 -6.63
N GLY A 114 -11.67 -13.88 -6.73
CA GLY A 114 -10.24 -13.84 -7.05
C GLY A 114 -9.95 -13.31 -8.46
N ALA A 115 -8.66 -13.09 -8.75
CA ALA A 115 -8.19 -12.54 -10.02
C ALA A 115 -8.43 -13.49 -11.21
N GLU A 116 -8.36 -14.80 -11.00
CA GLU A 116 -8.66 -15.83 -12.00
C GLU A 116 -10.10 -15.72 -12.55
N TRP A 117 -11.00 -15.12 -11.76
CA TRP A 117 -12.38 -14.88 -12.14
C TRP A 117 -12.74 -13.40 -12.11
N PHE A 118 -11.82 -12.58 -12.67
CA PHE A 118 -11.98 -11.14 -12.90
C PHE A 118 -12.53 -10.36 -11.70
N ASN A 119 -12.18 -10.78 -10.50
CA ASN A 119 -12.66 -10.19 -9.27
C ASN A 119 -14.22 -10.14 -9.16
N MET A 120 -14.91 -11.23 -9.51
CA MET A 120 -16.36 -11.32 -9.34
C MET A 120 -16.75 -11.09 -7.86
N PRO A 121 -17.72 -10.20 -7.57
CA PRO A 121 -18.12 -9.89 -6.21
C PRO A 121 -18.89 -11.03 -5.57
N LYS A 122 -18.84 -11.08 -4.24
CA LYS A 122 -19.68 -11.97 -3.43
C LYS A 122 -21.15 -11.62 -3.61
N THR A 123 -22.00 -12.64 -3.62
CA THR A 123 -23.44 -12.47 -3.77
C THR A 123 -24.04 -11.71 -2.57
N ASP A 124 -24.63 -10.55 -2.84
CA ASP A 124 -25.45 -9.82 -1.88
C ASP A 124 -26.89 -10.31 -1.95
N LEU A 125 -27.34 -11.03 -0.92
CA LEU A 125 -28.65 -11.68 -0.91
C LEU A 125 -29.78 -10.70 -0.63
N THR A 126 -30.16 -9.90 -1.62
CA THR A 126 -31.37 -9.09 -1.59
C THR A 126 -32.62 -9.98 -1.72
N PRO A 127 -33.79 -9.56 -1.19
CA PRO A 127 -35.02 -10.35 -1.31
C PRO A 127 -35.48 -10.51 -2.76
N GLU A 128 -35.15 -9.56 -3.63
CA GLU A 128 -35.43 -9.62 -5.07
C GLU A 128 -34.55 -10.68 -5.75
N LEU A 129 -33.23 -10.59 -5.55
CA LEU A 129 -32.28 -11.55 -6.10
C LEU A 129 -32.58 -12.97 -5.62
N ARG A 130 -32.97 -13.14 -4.35
CA ARG A 130 -33.37 -14.45 -3.83
C ARG A 130 -34.53 -15.07 -4.60
N ARG A 131 -35.53 -14.26 -4.99
CA ARG A 131 -36.67 -14.73 -5.79
C ARG A 131 -36.24 -15.09 -7.21
N ASP A 132 -35.40 -14.28 -7.82
CA ASP A 132 -34.87 -14.54 -9.17
C ASP A 132 -33.98 -15.80 -9.20
N LEU A 133 -33.16 -16.03 -8.18
CA LEU A 133 -32.37 -17.26 -8.05
C LEU A 133 -33.26 -18.49 -7.85
N GLN A 134 -34.32 -18.37 -7.05
CA GLN A 134 -35.30 -19.44 -6.89
C GLN A 134 -36.03 -19.73 -8.21
N LEU A 135 -36.35 -18.69 -8.98
CA LEU A 135 -36.97 -18.80 -10.30
C LEU A 135 -36.05 -19.52 -11.29
N LEU A 136 -34.75 -19.18 -11.32
CA LEU A 136 -33.75 -19.86 -12.13
C LEU A 136 -33.61 -21.34 -11.76
N LYS A 137 -33.62 -21.67 -10.47
CA LYS A 137 -33.63 -23.07 -10.01
C LYS A 137 -34.86 -23.84 -10.51
N MET A 138 -36.01 -23.17 -10.55
CA MET A 138 -37.29 -23.72 -11.00
C MET A 138 -37.57 -23.49 -12.50
N ARG A 139 -36.56 -23.12 -13.30
CA ARG A 139 -36.72 -22.80 -14.73
C ARG A 139 -37.36 -23.91 -15.56
N ASN A 140 -37.23 -25.16 -15.11
CA ASN A 140 -37.84 -26.34 -15.73
C ASN A 140 -39.39 -26.36 -15.66
N VAL A 141 -40.00 -25.63 -14.72
CA VAL A 141 -41.46 -25.58 -14.55
C VAL A 141 -42.08 -24.41 -15.31
N LEU A 142 -41.28 -23.40 -15.69
CA LEU A 142 -41.77 -22.17 -16.32
C LEU A 142 -42.35 -22.44 -17.71
N ASP A 143 -41.56 -23.07 -18.58
CA ASP A 143 -41.99 -23.42 -19.93
C ASP A 143 -42.13 -24.94 -20.06
N PRO A 144 -43.33 -25.48 -20.35
CA PRO A 144 -43.54 -26.92 -20.56
C PRO A 144 -42.77 -27.49 -21.75
N LYS A 145 -42.34 -26.66 -22.70
CA LYS A 145 -41.65 -27.08 -23.93
C LYS A 145 -40.13 -27.05 -23.76
N ARG A 146 -39.61 -26.36 -22.75
CA ARG A 146 -38.17 -26.24 -22.51
C ARG A 146 -37.75 -27.13 -21.33
N HIS A 147 -37.06 -28.20 -21.66
CA HIS A 147 -36.49 -29.12 -20.67
C HIS A 147 -35.02 -28.77 -20.47
N TYR A 148 -34.67 -28.35 -19.25
CA TYR A 148 -33.29 -28.04 -18.87
C TYR A 148 -32.63 -29.23 -18.17
N LYS A 149 -31.29 -29.28 -18.22
CA LYS A 149 -30.51 -30.20 -17.38
C LYS A 149 -30.80 -29.92 -15.91
N LYS A 150 -31.08 -30.99 -15.15
CA LYS A 150 -31.32 -30.90 -13.71
C LYS A 150 -30.02 -30.49 -13.01
N ASP A 151 -30.09 -29.40 -12.26
CA ASP A 151 -29.00 -28.99 -11.39
C ASP A 151 -29.13 -29.72 -10.05
N SER A 152 -28.03 -30.28 -9.57
CA SER A 152 -27.96 -31.07 -8.33
C SER A 152 -27.25 -30.30 -7.20
N ALA A 153 -26.94 -29.02 -7.43
CA ALA A 153 -26.30 -28.18 -6.42
C ALA A 153 -27.15 -28.15 -5.14
N LYS A 154 -26.50 -28.45 -4.00
CA LYS A 154 -27.14 -28.39 -2.67
C LYS A 154 -27.49 -26.97 -2.24
N ASN A 155 -26.76 -25.97 -2.75
CA ASN A 155 -26.91 -24.58 -2.36
C ASN A 155 -27.76 -23.85 -3.41
N ASP A 156 -28.86 -23.25 -2.94
CA ASP A 156 -29.79 -22.52 -3.79
C ASP A 156 -29.23 -21.17 -4.26
N VAL A 157 -28.25 -20.64 -3.51
CA VAL A 157 -27.64 -19.34 -3.76
C VAL A 157 -26.15 -19.54 -4.04
N PRO A 158 -25.65 -19.12 -5.22
CA PRO A 158 -24.22 -19.09 -5.51
C PRO A 158 -23.46 -18.17 -4.56
N ALA A 159 -22.23 -18.52 -4.21
CA ALA A 159 -21.40 -17.71 -3.31
C ALA A 159 -20.99 -16.36 -3.93
N PHE A 160 -20.77 -16.35 -5.25
CA PHE A 160 -20.43 -15.18 -6.04
C PHE A 160 -21.42 -15.07 -7.19
N SER A 161 -21.95 -13.89 -7.44
CA SER A 161 -22.89 -13.64 -8.53
C SER A 161 -22.98 -12.15 -8.85
N GLN A 162 -23.41 -11.86 -10.08
CA GLN A 162 -23.67 -10.51 -10.54
C GLN A 162 -24.92 -10.53 -11.42
N VAL A 163 -25.75 -9.49 -11.30
CA VAL A 163 -26.90 -9.27 -12.17
C VAL A 163 -26.46 -8.36 -13.31
N GLY A 164 -26.74 -8.78 -14.54
CA GLY A 164 -26.41 -8.03 -15.75
C GLY A 164 -27.59 -7.99 -16.71
N THR A 165 -27.58 -7.00 -17.59
CA THR A 165 -28.58 -6.83 -18.65
C THR A 165 -27.94 -7.14 -19.99
N ILE A 166 -28.66 -7.85 -20.86
CA ILE A 166 -28.18 -8.17 -22.21
C ILE A 166 -28.18 -6.87 -23.04
N ILE A 167 -27.02 -6.54 -23.60
CA ILE A 167 -26.89 -5.47 -24.60
C ILE A 167 -27.07 -6.12 -25.97
N GLU A 168 -28.17 -5.77 -26.64
CA GLU A 168 -28.54 -6.32 -27.95
C GLU A 168 -27.52 -5.89 -29.02
N GLY A 169 -27.25 -6.78 -29.98
CA GLY A 169 -26.34 -6.50 -31.09
C GLY A 169 -26.92 -5.51 -32.09
N PRO A 170 -26.08 -4.75 -32.83
CA PRO A 170 -26.54 -3.74 -33.78
C PRO A 170 -27.24 -4.31 -35.02
N THR A 171 -27.18 -5.62 -35.25
CA THR A 171 -27.74 -6.28 -36.43
C THR A 171 -29.15 -6.84 -36.22
N GLU A 172 -29.63 -6.92 -34.97
CA GLU A 172 -30.88 -7.62 -34.64
C GLU A 172 -31.93 -6.63 -34.09
N PHE A 173 -32.62 -5.92 -34.98
CA PHE A 173 -33.59 -4.89 -34.56
C PHE A 173 -34.99 -5.43 -34.23
N PHE A 174 -35.47 -6.44 -34.95
CA PHE A 174 -36.90 -6.80 -34.94
C PHE A 174 -37.22 -8.10 -34.20
N SER A 175 -36.25 -9.01 -34.02
CA SER A 175 -36.53 -10.35 -33.47
C SER A 175 -36.12 -10.51 -32.02
N SER A 176 -34.88 -10.17 -31.67
CA SER A 176 -34.32 -10.44 -30.33
C SER A 176 -34.46 -9.26 -29.38
N ARG A 177 -34.79 -8.07 -29.92
CA ARG A 177 -34.89 -6.83 -29.17
C ARG A 177 -36.22 -6.71 -28.44
N LEU A 178 -36.15 -6.45 -27.13
CA LEU A 178 -37.34 -6.17 -26.32
C LEU A 178 -37.74 -4.70 -26.47
N SER A 179 -39.06 -4.45 -26.57
CA SER A 179 -39.62 -3.10 -26.51
C SER A 179 -39.41 -2.50 -25.11
N ASN A 180 -39.38 -1.17 -24.99
CA ASN A 180 -39.23 -0.51 -23.68
C ASN A 180 -40.32 -0.88 -22.67
N LYS A 181 -41.50 -1.32 -23.13
CA LYS A 181 -42.61 -1.71 -22.23
C LYS A 181 -42.37 -3.09 -21.62
N ASP A 182 -41.73 -3.96 -22.38
CA ASP A 182 -41.44 -5.35 -22.00
C ASP A 182 -40.16 -5.46 -21.18
N ARG A 183 -39.25 -4.49 -21.30
CA ARG A 183 -38.04 -4.38 -20.46
C ARG A 183 -38.42 -4.12 -19.00
N LYS A 184 -38.11 -5.08 -18.13
CA LYS A 184 -38.34 -5.02 -16.68
C LYS A 184 -37.03 -4.98 -15.91
N GLN A 185 -37.10 -4.63 -14.62
CA GLN A 185 -35.91 -4.54 -13.76
C GLN A 185 -35.46 -5.92 -13.25
N THR A 186 -36.40 -6.84 -13.02
CA THR A 186 -36.12 -8.17 -12.48
C THR A 186 -36.61 -9.27 -13.40
N LEU A 187 -35.98 -10.45 -13.31
CA LEU A 187 -36.38 -11.62 -14.10
C LEU A 187 -37.80 -12.07 -13.74
N LEU A 188 -38.14 -12.03 -12.45
CA LEU A 188 -39.47 -12.40 -11.99
C LEU A 188 -40.57 -11.51 -12.58
N GLU A 189 -40.34 -10.20 -12.66
CA GLU A 189 -41.32 -9.26 -13.21
C GLU A 189 -41.58 -9.52 -14.70
N GLU A 190 -40.54 -9.86 -15.46
CA GLU A 190 -40.66 -10.27 -16.86
C GLU A 190 -41.52 -11.55 -17.00
N VAL A 191 -41.25 -12.56 -16.18
CA VAL A 191 -42.02 -13.81 -16.18
C VAL A 191 -43.48 -13.59 -15.79
N ILE A 192 -43.75 -12.72 -14.81
CA ILE A 192 -45.12 -12.37 -14.42
C ILE A 192 -45.84 -11.64 -15.55
N ASN A 193 -45.16 -10.72 -16.24
CA ASN A 193 -45.73 -10.03 -17.39
C ASN A 193 -46.08 -11.03 -18.51
N GLN A 194 -45.18 -11.96 -18.81
CA GLN A 194 -45.42 -13.00 -19.80
C GLN A 194 -46.58 -13.93 -19.42
N ASP A 195 -46.68 -14.36 -18.16
CA ASP A 195 -47.78 -15.22 -17.71
C ASP A 195 -49.11 -14.47 -17.63
N SER A 196 -49.11 -13.16 -17.38
CA SER A 196 -50.35 -12.36 -17.41
C SER A 196 -51.05 -12.45 -18.77
N ASN A 197 -50.26 -12.55 -19.85
CA ASN A 197 -50.75 -12.77 -21.21
C ASN A 197 -51.13 -14.24 -21.47
N SER A 198 -50.40 -15.20 -20.90
CA SER A 198 -50.66 -16.64 -21.14
C SER A 198 -51.75 -17.26 -20.26
N GLY A 199 -51.97 -16.75 -19.05
CA GLY A 199 -52.88 -17.29 -18.03
C GLY A 199 -52.57 -18.72 -17.55
N ARG A 200 -51.38 -19.24 -17.88
CA ARG A 200 -51.05 -20.65 -17.77
C ARG A 200 -50.81 -21.05 -16.33
N PHE A 201 -50.02 -20.27 -15.58
CA PHE A 201 -49.71 -20.61 -14.20
C PHE A 201 -50.97 -20.61 -13.36
N LYS A 202 -51.88 -19.65 -13.57
CA LYS A 202 -53.20 -19.63 -12.91
C LYS A 202 -54.01 -20.88 -13.20
N ARG A 203 -54.13 -21.29 -14.47
CA ARG A 203 -54.85 -22.52 -14.85
C ARG A 203 -54.23 -23.75 -14.18
N LYS A 204 -52.91 -23.92 -14.31
CA LYS A 204 -52.21 -25.09 -13.77
C LYS A 204 -52.24 -25.13 -12.24
N TYR A 205 -52.15 -23.97 -11.60
CA TYR A 205 -52.31 -23.84 -10.15
C TYR A 205 -53.70 -24.30 -9.70
N ASN A 206 -54.76 -23.88 -10.39
CA ASN A 206 -56.13 -24.31 -10.08
C ASN A 206 -56.31 -25.82 -10.29
N ASP A 207 -55.77 -26.39 -11.37
CA ASP A 207 -55.79 -27.84 -11.62
C ASP A 207 -55.09 -28.63 -10.48
N ILE A 208 -53.93 -28.14 -10.04
CA ILE A 208 -53.19 -28.76 -8.93
C ILE A 208 -53.95 -28.59 -7.61
N SER A 209 -54.49 -27.39 -7.35
CA SER A 209 -55.22 -27.07 -6.12
C SER A 209 -56.48 -27.91 -5.99
N THR A 210 -57.28 -28.02 -7.05
CA THR A 210 -58.47 -28.89 -7.11
C THR A 210 -58.11 -30.36 -6.92
N LYS A 211 -57.05 -30.84 -7.59
CA LYS A 211 -56.55 -32.22 -7.41
C LYS A 211 -56.10 -32.47 -5.96
N LYS A 212 -55.36 -31.55 -5.35
CA LYS A 212 -54.91 -31.65 -3.94
C LYS A 212 -56.06 -31.51 -2.94
N ALA A 213 -57.09 -30.74 -3.26
CA ALA A 213 -58.26 -30.54 -2.40
C ALA A 213 -59.26 -31.72 -2.50
N SER A 214 -59.21 -32.50 -3.58
CA SER A 214 -60.03 -33.70 -3.74
C SER A 214 -59.77 -34.69 -2.59
N GLY A 215 -60.85 -35.28 -2.05
CA GLY A 215 -60.76 -36.19 -0.89
C GLY A 215 -60.41 -35.54 0.45
N GLY A 216 -60.17 -34.22 0.50
CA GLY A 216 -59.84 -33.51 1.74
C GLY A 216 -61.03 -33.29 2.69
N LYS A 217 -60.82 -32.47 3.72
CA LYS A 217 -61.83 -32.15 4.75
C LYS A 217 -63.16 -31.67 4.17
N ASN A 218 -63.13 -30.88 3.10
CA ASN A 218 -64.35 -30.37 2.47
C ASN A 218 -65.18 -31.48 1.81
N PHE A 219 -64.53 -32.50 1.23
CA PHE A 219 -65.22 -33.67 0.71
C PHE A 219 -65.89 -34.45 1.85
N TYR A 220 -65.15 -34.71 2.93
CA TYR A 220 -65.69 -35.39 4.11
C TYR A 220 -66.87 -34.66 4.75
N LYS A 221 -66.77 -33.33 4.93
CA LYS A 221 -67.87 -32.49 5.43
C LYS A 221 -69.10 -32.56 4.51
N LYS A 222 -68.93 -32.51 3.19
CA LYS A 222 -70.02 -32.68 2.22
C LYS A 222 -70.68 -34.05 2.36
N GLN A 223 -69.90 -35.12 2.56
CA GLN A 223 -70.43 -36.46 2.75
C GLN A 223 -71.20 -36.61 4.08
N GLN A 224 -70.69 -36.03 5.17
CA GLN A 224 -71.40 -35.99 6.45
C GLN A 224 -72.71 -35.20 6.35
N ALA A 225 -72.70 -34.03 5.70
CA ALA A 225 -73.91 -33.24 5.50
C ALA A 225 -74.98 -34.04 4.73
N LYS A 226 -74.58 -34.79 3.69
CA LYS A 226 -75.47 -35.71 2.97
C LYS A 226 -76.03 -36.82 3.87
N ARG A 227 -75.20 -37.41 4.75
CA ARG A 227 -75.63 -38.44 5.72
C ARG A 227 -76.61 -37.88 6.75
N ASN A 228 -76.35 -36.68 7.27
CA ASN A 228 -77.18 -36.04 8.28
C ASN A 228 -78.52 -35.54 7.70
N LYS A 229 -78.55 -35.15 6.43
CA LYS A 229 -79.79 -34.74 5.73
C LYS A 229 -80.83 -35.86 5.62
N GLY A 230 -80.39 -37.12 5.64
CA GLY A 230 -81.28 -38.30 5.64
C GLY A 230 -81.71 -38.77 7.03
N LYS A 231 -81.17 -38.20 8.11
CA LYS A 231 -81.63 -38.51 9.47
C LYS A 231 -82.82 -37.61 9.80
N VAL A 232 -84.04 -38.13 9.61
CA VAL A 232 -85.23 -37.56 10.24
C VAL A 232 -85.05 -37.73 11.75
N SER A 233 -84.91 -36.62 12.47
CA SER A 233 -85.07 -36.61 13.92
C SER A 233 -86.48 -37.07 14.20
N LYS A 234 -86.65 -38.27 14.80
CA LYS A 234 -87.95 -38.60 15.39
C LYS A 234 -88.23 -37.58 16.50
N PRO A 235 -89.48 -37.10 16.62
CA PRO A 235 -89.87 -36.15 17.66
C PRO A 235 -89.63 -36.72 19.06
#